data_AF-A0A329L965-F1
#
_entry.id   AF-A0A329L965-F1
#
_cell.length_a   1.000
_cell.length_b   1.000
_cell.length_c   1.000
_cell.angle_alpha   90.00
_cell.angle_beta   90.00
_cell.angle_gamma   90.00
#
_symmetry.space_group_name_H-M   'P 1'
#
loop_
_entity.id
_entity.type
_entity.pdbx_description
1 polymer ?
#
loop_
_entity_poly.entity_id
_entity_poly.type
_entity_poly.pdbx_seq_one_letter_code
_entity_poly.pdbx_strand_id
1 'polypeptide(L)'
;MSVEIAVPEAANQTAQGPEFSDRDRLNDILTMEKYMTASYNTGLNEMQNPKLHEAVQGILSDEHNMQYQVFDKMWQKGWYKIEAADQQKIQQAYQQFNGYKSQFPKQ
;
A
#
# COMPACT_ATOMS: atom_id res chain seq x y z
N MET A 1 -16.71 4.47 -14.27
CA MET A 1 -17.02 3.89 -12.96
C MET A 1 -16.28 4.70 -11.92
N SER A 2 -16.99 5.56 -11.19
CA SER A 2 -16.44 6.21 -10.00
C SER A 2 -16.24 5.12 -8.94
N VAL A 3 -15.00 4.80 -8.61
CA VAL A 3 -14.71 3.98 -7.43
C VAL A 3 -14.99 4.87 -6.24
N GLU A 4 -16.22 4.80 -5.74
CA GLU A 4 -16.60 5.44 -4.49
C GLU A 4 -15.84 4.68 -3.39
N ILE A 5 -14.74 5.26 -2.90
CA ILE A 5 -13.99 4.68 -1.80
C ILE A 5 -14.94 4.69 -0.60
N ALA A 6 -15.37 3.52 -0.14
CA ALA A 6 -16.32 3.37 0.95
C ALA A 6 -15.89 4.24 2.15
N VAL A 7 -16.78 5.11 2.63
CA VAL A 7 -16.47 6.01 3.74
C VAL A 7 -16.21 5.16 4.99
N PRO A 8 -15.05 5.28 5.64
CA PRO A 8 -14.73 4.48 6.81
C PRO A 8 -15.65 4.86 7.98
N GLU A 9 -15.84 3.95 8.95
CA GLU A 9 -16.52 4.31 10.19
C GLU A 9 -15.83 5.51 10.85
N ALA A 10 -16.61 6.36 11.53
CA ALA A 10 -16.03 7.42 12.34
C ALA A 10 -15.05 6.79 13.34
N ALA A 11 -13.80 7.23 13.31
CA ALA A 11 -12.75 6.63 14.14
C ALA A 11 -13.20 6.65 15.60
N ASN A 12 -13.47 5.46 16.17
CA ASN A 12 -13.72 5.34 17.59
C ASN A 12 -12.51 5.89 18.34
N GLN A 13 -12.75 6.70 19.37
CA GLN A 13 -11.70 7.21 20.23
C GLN A 13 -11.05 6.01 20.94
N THR A 14 -9.97 5.47 20.37
CA THR A 14 -9.10 4.53 21.07
C THR A 14 -8.54 5.29 22.25
N ALA A 15 -8.81 4.81 23.47
CA ALA A 15 -8.24 5.39 24.68
C ALA A 15 -6.72 5.47 24.50
N GLN A 16 -6.17 6.68 24.56
CA GLN A 16 -4.72 6.84 24.55
C GLN A 16 -4.23 6.59 25.97
N GLY A 17 -3.82 5.36 26.22
CA GLY A 17 -3.21 4.93 27.47
C GLY A 17 -1.88 4.22 27.23
N PRO A 18 -1.17 3.81 28.28
CA PRO A 18 0.09 3.07 28.17
C PRO A 18 -0.08 1.66 27.60
N GLU A 19 -1.31 1.16 27.46
CA GLU A 19 -1.62 -0.13 26.88
C GLU A 19 -1.39 -0.19 25.37
N PHE A 20 -0.86 -1.32 24.91
CA PHE A 20 -0.70 -1.60 23.47
C PHE A 20 -2.06 -1.98 22.86
N SER A 21 -2.70 -0.98 22.24
CA SER A 21 -4.06 -1.09 21.72
C SER A 21 -4.14 -1.94 20.45
N ASP A 22 -5.35 -2.37 20.08
CA ASP A 22 -5.58 -3.06 18.80
C ASP A 22 -5.14 -2.23 17.59
N ARG A 23 -5.25 -0.90 17.70
CA ARG A 23 -4.77 0.01 16.65
C ARG A 23 -3.26 -0.04 16.54
N ASP A 24 -2.55 -0.08 17.67
CA ASP A 24 -1.08 -0.16 17.68
C ASP A 24 -0.62 -1.53 17.16
N ARG A 25 -1.31 -2.62 17.54
CA ARG A 25 -1.07 -3.97 17.00
C ARG A 25 -1.23 -4.02 15.49
N LEU A 26 -2.33 -3.49 14.95
CA LEU A 26 -2.54 -3.48 13.50
C LEU A 26 -1.56 -2.56 12.78
N ASN A 27 -1.16 -1.43 13.37
CA ASN A 27 -0.10 -0.57 12.81
C ASN A 27 1.25 -1.29 12.74
N ASP A 28 1.61 -2.03 13.80
CA ASP A 28 2.84 -2.82 13.85
C ASP A 28 2.83 -3.91 12.78
N ILE A 29 1.74 -4.68 12.70
CA ILE A 29 1.56 -5.71 11.65
C ILE A 29 1.62 -5.07 10.26
N LEU A 30 0.89 -3.99 10.00
CA LEU A 30 0.91 -3.30 8.70
C LEU A 30 2.32 -2.82 8.33
N THR A 31 3.12 -2.43 9.31
CA THR A 31 4.52 -2.00 9.09
C THR A 31 5.41 -3.19 8.73
N MET A 32 5.23 -4.32 9.42
CA MET A 32 5.92 -5.56 9.11
C MET A 32 5.58 -6.05 7.69
N GLU A 33 4.30 -6.10 7.32
CA GLU A 33 3.83 -6.51 6.00
C GLU A 33 4.41 -5.60 4.87
N LYS A 34 4.49 -4.28 5.09
CA LYS A 34 5.17 -3.36 4.16
C LYS A 34 6.65 -3.71 3.98
N TYR A 35 7.33 -4.05 5.08
CA TYR A 35 8.73 -4.43 5.05
C TYR A 35 8.93 -5.76 4.31
N MET A 36 8.16 -6.80 4.66
CA MET A 36 8.25 -8.13 4.06
C MET A 36 7.96 -8.08 2.56
N THR A 37 6.88 -7.42 2.14
CA THR A 37 6.54 -7.29 0.72
C THR A 37 7.62 -6.56 -0.08
N ALA A 38 8.24 -5.51 0.47
CA ALA A 38 9.35 -4.82 -0.17
C ALA A 38 10.60 -5.73 -0.29
N SER A 39 10.99 -6.39 0.79
CA SER A 39 12.15 -7.29 0.82
C SER A 39 12.00 -8.47 -0.13
N TYR A 40 10.82 -9.10 -0.17
CA TYR A 40 10.54 -10.19 -1.11
C TYR A 40 10.55 -9.73 -2.55
N ASN A 41 10.00 -8.56 -2.87
CA ASN A 41 10.10 -8.00 -4.23
C ASN A 41 11.56 -7.80 -4.66
N THR A 42 12.41 -7.22 -3.81
CA THR A 42 13.84 -7.07 -4.09
C THR A 42 14.50 -8.43 -4.33
N GLY A 43 14.29 -9.40 -3.44
CA GLY A 43 14.88 -10.72 -3.56
C GLY A 43 14.42 -11.48 -4.81
N LEU A 44 13.13 -11.38 -5.16
CA LEU A 44 12.55 -12.07 -6.31
C LEU A 44 13.12 -11.56 -7.64
N ASN A 45 13.32 -10.23 -7.75
CA ASN A 45 13.92 -9.61 -8.94
C ASN A 45 15.35 -10.11 -9.25
N GLU A 46 16.07 -10.60 -8.25
CA GLU A 46 17.47 -11.02 -8.35
C GLU A 46 17.64 -12.55 -8.28
N MET A 47 16.55 -13.31 -8.24
CA MET A 47 16.58 -14.76 -8.03
C MET A 47 16.67 -15.56 -9.33
N GLN A 48 17.69 -16.43 -9.42
CA GLN A 48 17.93 -17.23 -10.64
C GLN A 48 17.46 -18.68 -10.54
N ASN A 49 17.28 -19.24 -9.33
CA ASN A 49 16.82 -20.62 -9.15
C ASN A 49 15.30 -20.68 -9.38
N PRO A 50 14.79 -21.38 -10.42
CA PRO A 50 13.37 -21.34 -10.76
C PRO A 50 12.44 -21.88 -9.66
N LYS A 51 12.86 -22.94 -8.95
CA LYS A 51 12.05 -23.55 -7.88
C LYS A 51 11.97 -22.64 -6.66
N LEU A 52 13.08 -22.01 -6.30
CA LEU A 52 13.09 -21.04 -5.20
C LEU A 52 12.31 -19.78 -5.58
N HIS A 53 12.44 -19.33 -6.82
CA HIS A 53 11.70 -18.18 -7.33
C HIS A 53 10.19 -18.42 -7.22
N GLU A 54 9.69 -19.57 -7.69
CA GLU A 54 8.28 -19.94 -7.58
C GLU A 54 7.80 -20.00 -6.12
N ALA A 55 8.59 -20.60 -5.22
CA ALA A 55 8.23 -20.68 -3.80
C ALA A 55 8.14 -19.30 -3.14
N VAL A 56 9.13 -18.43 -3.39
CA VAL A 56 9.15 -17.06 -2.84
C VAL A 56 8.06 -16.20 -3.48
N GLN A 57 7.73 -16.42 -4.75
CA GLN A 57 6.60 -15.76 -5.40
C GLN A 57 5.27 -16.09 -4.71
N GLY A 58 5.08 -17.35 -4.33
CA GLY A 58 3.93 -17.79 -3.55
C GLY A 58 3.84 -17.04 -2.22
N ILE A 59 4.93 -17.01 -1.46
CA ILE A 59 5.00 -16.29 -0.18
C ILE A 59 4.68 -14.80 -0.38
N LEU A 60 5.30 -14.14 -1.36
CA LEU A 60 5.03 -12.73 -1.64
C LEU A 60 3.54 -12.48 -1.98
N SER A 61 2.89 -13.40 -2.70
CA SER A 61 1.46 -13.29 -2.97
C SER A 61 0.62 -13.38 -1.69
N ASP A 62 1.00 -14.25 -0.75
CA ASP A 62 0.32 -14.39 0.53
C ASP A 62 0.51 -13.12 1.39
N GLU A 63 1.73 -12.58 1.46
CA GLU A 63 2.03 -11.31 2.15
C GLU A 63 1.23 -10.15 1.54
N HIS A 64 1.11 -10.06 0.20
CA HIS A 64 0.25 -9.06 -0.43
C HIS A 64 -1.23 -9.19 -0.02
N ASN A 65 -1.74 -10.41 0.10
CA ASN A 65 -3.10 -10.66 0.56
C ASN A 65 -3.29 -10.30 2.04
N MET A 66 -2.30 -10.57 2.89
CA MET A 66 -2.33 -10.22 4.32
C MET A 66 -2.27 -8.71 4.51
N GLN A 67 -1.32 -8.03 3.88
CA GLN A 67 -1.23 -6.58 3.82
C GLN A 67 -2.56 -5.93 3.43
N TYR A 68 -3.23 -6.43 2.38
CA TYR A 68 -4.54 -5.92 1.95
C TYR A 68 -5.60 -6.07 3.04
N GLN A 69 -5.70 -7.24 3.67
CA GLN A 69 -6.68 -7.50 4.73
C GLN A 69 -6.45 -6.61 5.96
N VAL A 70 -5.20 -6.42 6.38
CA VAL A 70 -4.85 -5.54 7.51
C VAL A 70 -5.21 -4.09 7.18
N PHE A 71 -4.83 -3.63 5.99
CA PHE A 71 -5.18 -2.29 5.51
C PHE A 71 -6.70 -2.08 5.45
N ASP A 72 -7.44 -2.99 4.84
CA ASP A 72 -8.90 -2.91 4.72
C ASP A 72 -9.56 -2.91 6.10
N LYS A 73 -9.07 -3.73 7.03
CA LYS A 73 -9.56 -3.73 8.41
C LYS A 73 -9.34 -2.40 9.12
N MET A 74 -8.16 -1.80 8.95
CA MET A 74 -7.85 -0.50 9.53
C MET A 74 -8.61 0.64 8.84
N TRP A 75 -8.84 0.54 7.53
CA TRP A 75 -9.69 1.44 6.76
C TRP A 75 -11.11 1.41 7.30
N GLN A 76 -11.76 0.23 7.36
CA GLN A 76 -13.13 0.07 7.87
C GLN A 76 -13.31 0.67 9.25
N LYS A 77 -12.32 0.52 10.14
CA LYS A 77 -12.32 1.06 11.52
C LYS A 77 -12.01 2.56 11.62
N GLY A 78 -11.72 3.23 10.51
CA GLY A 78 -11.30 4.64 10.48
C GLY A 78 -9.90 4.89 11.06
N TRP A 79 -9.11 3.84 11.27
CA TRP A 79 -7.76 3.92 11.85
C TRP A 79 -6.68 4.24 10.82
N TYR A 80 -6.95 3.95 9.54
CA TYR A 80 -6.11 4.33 8.41
C TYR A 80 -6.91 5.25 7.49
N LYS A 81 -6.37 6.43 7.17
CA LYS A 81 -7.01 7.39 6.27
C LYS A 81 -6.28 7.44 4.94
N ILE A 82 -7.04 7.45 3.87
CA ILE A 82 -6.61 7.63 2.49
C ILE A 82 -7.12 9.01 2.12
N GLU A 83 -6.21 9.93 1.90
CA GLU A 83 -6.54 11.23 1.38
C GLU A 83 -6.63 11.11 -0.14
N ALA A 84 -7.80 11.41 -0.70
CA ALA A 84 -7.90 11.59 -2.13
C ALA A 84 -6.95 12.72 -2.53
N ALA A 85 -6.10 12.48 -3.52
CA ALA A 85 -5.23 13.52 -4.04
C ALA A 85 -6.09 14.66 -4.61
N ASP A 86 -5.70 15.90 -4.29
CA ASP A 86 -6.37 17.09 -4.80
C ASP A 86 -6.38 17.09 -6.34
N GLN A 87 -7.51 17.42 -6.95
CA GLN A 87 -7.69 17.36 -8.40
C GLN A 87 -6.71 18.27 -9.15
N GLN A 88 -6.36 19.42 -8.57
CA GLN A 88 -5.36 20.34 -9.13
C GLN A 88 -3.98 19.70 -9.12
N LYS A 89 -3.59 19.00 -8.04
CA LYS A 89 -2.32 18.25 -7.97
C LYS A 89 -2.26 17.15 -9.03
N ILE A 90 -3.37 16.44 -9.25
CA ILE A 90 -3.47 15.43 -10.32
C ILE A 90 -3.26 16.07 -11.70
N GLN A 91 -3.94 17.19 -11.98
CA GLN A 91 -3.81 17.89 -13.26
C GLN A 91 -2.39 18.43 -13.49
N GLN A 92 -1.75 19.00 -12.46
CA GLN A 92 -0.38 19.49 -12.51
C GLN A 92 0.61 18.36 -12.84
N ALA A 93 0.52 17.22 -12.13
CA ALA A 93 1.37 16.06 -12.41
C ALA A 93 1.16 15.56 -13.85
N TYR A 94 -0.09 15.45 -14.30
CA TYR A 94 -0.40 15.07 -15.69
C TYR A 94 0.26 15.99 -16.72
N GLN A 95 0.13 17.31 -16.55
CA GLN A 95 0.74 18.28 -17.46
C GLN A 95 2.26 18.19 -17.47
N GLN A 96 2.90 18.07 -16.29
CA GLN A 96 4.35 17.92 -16.15
C GLN A 96 4.87 16.72 -16.94
N PHE A 97 4.31 15.52 -16.71
CA PHE A 97 4.76 14.31 -17.39
C PHE A 97 4.39 14.29 -18.88
N ASN A 98 3.27 14.91 -19.27
CA ASN A 98 2.95 15.07 -20.69
C ASN A 98 3.97 15.99 -21.40
N GLY A 99 4.50 17.00 -20.71
CA GLY A 99 5.58 17.86 -21.20
C GLY A 99 6.88 17.11 -21.50
N TYR A 100 7.17 16.03 -20.76
CA TYR A 100 8.36 15.19 -20.99
C TYR A 100 8.33 14.43 -22.32
N LYS A 101 7.17 14.30 -22.97
CA LYS A 101 7.09 13.74 -24.32
C LYS A 101 7.95 14.50 -25.34
N SER A 102 8.23 15.78 -25.09
CA SER A 102 9.14 16.58 -25.91
C SER A 102 10.61 16.13 -25.85
N GLN A 103 10.98 15.35 -24.83
CA GLN A 103 12.32 14.78 -24.65
C GLN A 103 12.49 13.42 -25.33
N PHE A 104 11.41 12.85 -25.90
CA PHE A 104 11.52 11.59 -26.62
C PHE A 104 12.38 11.75 -27.89
N PRO A 105 13.16 10.71 -28.26
CA PRO A 105 13.92 10.74 -29.50
C PRO A 105 12.99 11.00 -30.68
N LYS A 106 13.41 11.87 -31.60
CA LYS A 106 12.68 12.06 -32.86
C LYS A 106 12.82 10.79 -33.69
N GLN A 107 11.69 10.25 -34.15
CA GLN A 107 11.67 9.19 -35.17
C GLN A 107 12.21 9.71 -36.50
#